data_AF-A0A7C2M2N3-F1
#
_entry.id   AF-A0A7C2M2N3-F1
#
_cell.length_a   1.000
_cell.length_b   1.000
_cell.length_c   1.000
_cell.angle_alpha   90.00
_cell.angle_beta   90.00
_cell.angle_gamma   90.00
#
_symmetry.space_group_name_H-M   'P 1'
#
loop_
_entity.id
_entity.type
_entity.pdbx_description
1 polymer ?
#
loop_
_entity_poly.entity_id
_entity_poly.type
_entity_poly.pdbx_seq_one_letter_code
_entity_poly.pdbx_strand_id
1 'polypeptide(L)'
;MSARLILLPALLLLSACAAAVPGYTPPPFKETSRLAKPLESGDMEGGRYRMSETEKAMDCRRLTGSMQITIARLKDSYGRTEPSAAAAATQKMAAPVLGGSTRGADREAEYARELAKLEAYNQELAAKGCKTLDITAEMAKPVESGKRY
;
A
#
# COMPACT_ATOMS: atom_id res chain seq x y z
N MET A 1 39.42 -37.84 -24.77
CA MET A 1 40.15 -37.69 -23.50
C MET A 1 39.43 -36.64 -22.67
N SER A 2 38.80 -37.09 -21.60
CA SER A 2 38.05 -36.27 -20.64
C SER A 2 39.00 -35.51 -19.71
N ALA A 3 38.77 -34.22 -19.45
CA ALA A 3 39.32 -33.56 -18.26
C ALA A 3 38.57 -32.27 -17.88
N ARG A 4 37.77 -32.39 -16.79
CA ARG A 4 37.62 -31.45 -15.65
C ARG A 4 37.05 -30.05 -16.01
N LEU A 5 35.78 -29.70 -15.78
CA LEU A 5 34.95 -29.88 -14.57
C LEU A 5 35.78 -29.61 -13.31
N ILE A 6 35.93 -28.33 -12.93
CA ILE A 6 36.03 -27.77 -11.56
C ILE A 6 36.20 -26.24 -11.74
N LEU A 7 35.11 -25.47 -11.70
CA LEU A 7 35.17 -24.01 -11.50
C LEU A 7 33.85 -23.48 -10.88
N LEU A 8 33.20 -24.33 -10.08
CA LEU A 8 31.87 -24.10 -9.52
C LEU A 8 31.76 -23.94 -7.97
N PRO A 9 32.82 -23.84 -7.13
CA PRO A 9 32.58 -23.64 -5.70
C PRO A 9 32.63 -22.17 -5.23
N ALA A 10 33.09 -21.22 -6.05
CA ALA A 10 33.36 -19.85 -5.56
C ALA A 10 32.13 -18.92 -5.52
N LEU A 11 31.02 -19.26 -6.21
CA LEU A 11 29.85 -18.37 -6.29
C LEU A 11 28.77 -18.65 -5.23
N LEU A 12 28.92 -19.68 -4.41
CA LEU A 12 27.96 -20.05 -3.35
C LEU A 12 28.22 -19.38 -1.99
N LEU A 13 29.29 -18.58 -1.86
CA LEU A 13 29.71 -18.00 -0.58
C LEU A 13 29.14 -16.60 -0.28
N LEU A 14 28.33 -16.01 -1.17
CA LEU A 14 27.73 -14.68 -0.96
C LEU A 14 26.25 -14.69 -0.51
N SER A 15 25.62 -15.84 -0.30
CA SER A 15 24.20 -15.92 0.10
C SER A 15 23.95 -16.16 1.60
N ALA A 16 24.96 -16.01 2.47
CA ALA A 16 24.88 -16.38 3.89
C ALA A 16 24.70 -15.19 4.87
N CYS A 17 24.14 -14.05 4.43
CA CYS A 17 23.72 -12.97 5.34
C CYS A 17 22.21 -12.96 5.61
N ALA A 18 21.53 -14.10 5.50
CA ALA A 18 20.14 -14.25 5.91
C ALA A 18 20.05 -15.18 7.11
N ALA A 19 19.51 -14.65 8.21
CA ALA A 19 18.97 -15.36 9.38
C ALA A 19 19.99 -16.01 10.34
N ALA A 20 20.39 -15.28 11.37
CA ALA A 20 20.28 -15.70 12.77
C ALA A 20 21.00 -14.69 13.66
N VAL A 21 20.26 -13.84 14.37
CA VAL A 21 20.80 -13.23 15.59
C VAL A 21 20.81 -14.36 16.64
N PRO A 22 21.97 -14.81 17.15
CA PRO A 22 22.00 -15.92 18.10
C PRO A 22 21.27 -15.50 19.39
N GLY A 23 20.24 -16.27 19.77
CA GLY A 23 19.51 -16.10 21.02
C GLY A 23 18.17 -15.36 20.95
N TYR A 24 17.70 -14.95 19.76
CA TYR A 24 16.35 -14.41 19.61
C TYR A 24 15.42 -15.45 18.98
N THR A 25 14.68 -16.18 19.82
CA THR A 25 13.48 -16.91 19.41
C THR A 25 12.28 -16.01 19.68
N PRO A 26 11.62 -15.46 18.64
CA PRO A 26 10.39 -14.72 18.87
C PRO A 26 9.40 -15.65 19.57
N PRO A 27 8.75 -15.22 20.67
CA PRO A 27 7.73 -16.03 21.30
C PRO A 27 6.64 -16.34 20.26
N PRO A 28 5.99 -17.52 20.32
CA PRO A 28 4.87 -17.79 19.44
C PRO A 28 3.86 -16.67 19.62
N PHE A 29 3.51 -15.98 18.52
CA PHE A 29 2.46 -14.99 18.54
C PHE A 29 1.23 -15.69 19.12
N LYS A 30 0.77 -15.25 20.30
CA LYS A 30 -0.56 -15.62 20.76
C LYS A 30 -1.51 -15.05 19.71
N GLU A 31 -2.03 -15.91 18.84
CA GLU A 31 -3.13 -15.59 17.95
C GLU A 31 -4.33 -15.19 18.80
N THR A 32 -4.35 -13.93 19.22
CA THR A 32 -5.58 -13.28 19.57
C THR A 32 -6.28 -13.06 18.24
N SER A 33 -7.09 -14.05 17.84
CA SER A 33 -7.93 -14.04 16.63
C SER A 33 -9.02 -12.95 16.64
N ARG A 34 -8.82 -11.88 17.43
CA ARG A 34 -9.54 -10.61 17.32
C ARG A 34 -8.84 -9.66 16.35
N LEU A 35 -8.20 -10.18 15.31
CA LEU A 35 -8.04 -9.41 14.07
C LEU A 35 -9.46 -9.11 13.61
N ALA A 36 -9.91 -7.90 13.89
CA ALA A 36 -11.19 -7.40 13.39
C ALA A 36 -11.30 -7.76 11.91
N LYS A 37 -12.44 -8.31 11.50
CA LYS A 37 -12.68 -8.64 10.09
C LYS A 37 -12.26 -7.44 9.25
N PRO A 38 -11.37 -7.62 8.26
CA PRO A 38 -10.94 -6.50 7.43
C PRO A 38 -12.20 -5.85 6.87
N LEU A 39 -12.30 -4.52 7.03
CA LEU A 39 -13.39 -3.75 6.45
C LEU A 39 -13.39 -4.04 4.94
N GLU A 40 -14.53 -4.47 4.43
CA GLU A 40 -14.67 -4.77 3.02
C GLU A 40 -14.49 -3.47 2.24
N SER A 41 -13.49 -3.40 1.37
CA SER A 41 -13.27 -2.24 0.53
C SER A 41 -14.12 -2.36 -0.74
N GLY A 42 -14.68 -1.25 -1.19
CA GLY A 42 -15.31 -1.13 -2.49
C GLY A 42 -14.40 -1.43 -3.68
N ASP A 43 -15.00 -1.43 -4.86
CA ASP A 43 -14.37 -1.83 -6.12
C ASP A 43 -14.46 -0.73 -7.19
N MET A 44 -13.63 -0.84 -8.23
CA MET A 44 -13.68 0.08 -9.37
C MET A 44 -14.60 -0.50 -10.44
N GLU A 45 -15.66 0.22 -10.78
CA GLU A 45 -16.65 -0.17 -11.79
C GLU A 45 -16.80 0.96 -12.81
N GLY A 46 -16.46 0.70 -14.08
CA GLY A 46 -16.61 1.68 -15.16
C GLY A 46 -15.86 3.00 -14.94
N GLY A 47 -14.68 2.95 -14.32
CA GLY A 47 -13.86 4.15 -14.02
C GLY A 47 -14.32 4.94 -12.80
N ARG A 48 -15.35 4.50 -12.08
CA ARG A 48 -15.79 5.09 -10.82
C ARG A 48 -15.56 4.13 -9.66
N TYR A 49 -15.36 4.66 -8.47
CA TYR A 49 -15.27 3.84 -7.27
C TYR A 49 -16.67 3.58 -6.71
N ARG A 50 -17.02 2.31 -6.55
CA ARG A 50 -18.26 1.88 -5.91
C ARG A 50 -17.96 1.47 -4.48
N MET A 51 -18.52 2.20 -3.53
CA MET A 51 -18.35 1.91 -2.09
C MET A 51 -19.01 0.58 -1.71
N SER A 52 -18.35 -0.17 -0.83
CA SER A 52 -18.95 -1.36 -0.20
C SER A 52 -20.04 -0.94 0.79
N GLU A 53 -20.87 -1.90 1.20
CA GLU A 53 -21.90 -1.66 2.22
C GLU A 53 -21.29 -1.25 3.56
N THR A 54 -20.13 -1.80 3.94
CA THR A 54 -19.43 -1.39 5.16
C THR A 54 -18.89 0.03 5.07
N GLU A 55 -18.47 0.49 3.88
CA GLU A 55 -18.00 1.86 3.67
C GLU A 55 -19.17 2.86 3.71
N LYS A 56 -20.31 2.52 3.10
CA LYS A 56 -21.54 3.33 3.17
C LYS A 56 -22.11 3.44 4.59
N ALA A 57 -21.92 2.39 5.40
CA ALA A 57 -22.36 2.37 6.80
C ALA A 57 -21.49 3.24 7.74
N MET A 58 -20.38 3.80 7.27
CA MET A 58 -19.54 4.68 8.08
C MET A 58 -20.24 6.01 8.39
N ASP A 59 -20.02 6.51 9.61
CA ASP A 59 -20.45 7.86 9.99
C ASP A 59 -19.54 8.92 9.36
N CYS A 60 -20.03 10.16 9.31
CA CYS A 60 -19.32 11.25 8.63
C CYS A 60 -17.92 11.51 9.18
N ARG A 61 -17.69 11.28 10.49
CA ARG A 61 -16.37 11.44 11.08
C ARG A 61 -15.40 10.37 10.56
N ARG A 62 -15.84 9.12 10.48
CA ARG A 62 -15.02 8.03 9.91
C ARG A 62 -14.74 8.25 8.43
N LEU A 63 -15.76 8.60 7.64
CA LEU A 63 -15.57 8.92 6.21
C LEU A 63 -14.54 10.04 6.02
N THR A 64 -14.72 11.17 6.72
CA THR A 64 -13.80 12.31 6.65
C THR A 64 -12.38 11.93 7.08
N GLY A 65 -12.24 11.18 8.19
CA GLY A 65 -10.94 10.71 8.66
C GLY A 65 -10.25 9.78 7.65
N SER A 66 -10.99 8.86 7.03
CA SER A 66 -10.47 8.02 5.95
C SER A 66 -10.01 8.84 4.75
N MET A 67 -10.77 9.85 4.33
CA MET A 67 -10.37 10.75 3.24
C MET A 67 -9.06 11.49 3.56
N GLN A 68 -8.91 12.02 4.78
CA GLN A 68 -7.70 12.73 5.19
C GLN A 68 -6.46 11.81 5.18
N ILE A 69 -6.60 10.56 5.63
CA ILE A 69 -5.52 9.57 5.58
C ILE A 69 -5.12 9.27 4.13
N THR A 70 -6.10 9.07 3.24
CA THR A 70 -5.84 8.83 1.82
C THR A 70 -5.16 10.04 1.18
N ILE A 71 -5.62 11.26 1.42
CA ILE A 71 -5.00 12.50 0.92
C ILE A 71 -3.55 12.61 1.41
N ALA A 72 -3.31 12.40 2.72
CA ALA A 72 -1.96 12.45 3.27
C ALA A 72 -1.02 11.43 2.61
N ARG A 73 -1.51 10.22 2.35
CA ARG A 73 -0.75 9.18 1.64
C ARG A 73 -0.44 9.57 0.20
N LEU A 74 -1.42 10.08 -0.54
CA LEU A 74 -1.22 10.51 -1.93
C LEU A 74 -0.23 11.66 -2.05
N LYS A 75 -0.23 12.57 -1.07
CA LYS A 75 0.74 13.66 -1.02
C LYS A 75 2.16 13.17 -0.68
N ASP A 76 2.28 12.21 0.24
CA ASP A 76 3.58 11.60 0.56
C ASP A 76 4.16 10.78 -0.60
N SER A 77 3.33 10.03 -1.33
CA SER A 77 3.80 9.21 -2.47
C SER A 77 4.31 10.04 -3.65
N TYR A 78 3.80 11.26 -3.84
CA TYR A 78 4.29 12.18 -4.86
C TYR A 78 5.70 12.73 -4.56
N GLY A 79 6.08 12.81 -3.28
CA GLY A 79 7.39 13.28 -2.85
C GLY A 79 8.47 12.20 -2.81
N ARG A 80 8.15 10.93 -3.09
CA ARG A 80 9.11 9.82 -3.06
C ARG A 80 9.69 9.54 -4.45
N THR A 81 10.99 9.24 -4.49
CA THR A 81 11.69 8.78 -5.70
C THR A 81 11.12 7.44 -6.16
N GLU A 82 10.80 7.32 -7.45
CA GLU A 82 10.31 6.05 -8.00
C GLU A 82 11.38 4.95 -7.93
N PRO A 83 10.99 3.70 -7.61
CA PRO A 83 11.89 2.57 -7.75
C PRO A 83 12.27 2.40 -9.22
N SER A 84 13.53 2.03 -9.48
CA SER A 84 13.98 1.80 -10.85
C SER A 84 13.14 0.71 -11.53
N ALA A 85 12.99 0.79 -12.86
CA ALA A 85 12.22 -0.19 -13.64
C ALA A 85 12.66 -1.64 -13.38
N ALA A 86 13.98 -1.86 -13.19
CA ALA A 86 14.55 -3.14 -12.85
C ALA A 86 14.16 -3.63 -11.44
N ALA A 87 14.13 -2.75 -10.44
CA ALA A 87 13.69 -3.07 -9.09
C ALA A 87 12.19 -3.40 -9.07
N ALA A 88 11.37 -2.60 -9.76
CA ALA A 88 9.93 -2.83 -9.88
C ALA A 88 9.62 -4.17 -10.57
N ALA A 89 10.36 -4.52 -11.64
CA ALA A 89 10.20 -5.80 -12.33
C ALA A 89 10.55 -7.00 -11.43
N THR A 90 11.67 -6.91 -10.70
CA THR A 90 12.10 -7.96 -9.76
C THR A 90 11.06 -8.17 -8.65
N GLN A 91 10.51 -7.09 -8.09
CA GLN A 91 9.44 -7.15 -7.09
C GLN A 91 8.17 -7.80 -7.65
N LYS A 92 7.76 -7.46 -8.89
CA LYS A 92 6.61 -8.08 -9.56
C LYS A 92 6.80 -9.59 -9.77
N MET A 93 8.00 -10.03 -10.13
CA MET A 93 8.29 -11.45 -10.37
C MET A 93 8.43 -12.25 -9.08
N ALA A 94 8.93 -11.63 -8.00
CA ALA A 94 9.09 -12.31 -6.72
C ALA A 94 7.79 -12.37 -5.88
N ALA A 95 6.83 -11.46 -6.13
CA ALA A 95 5.55 -11.37 -5.43
C ALA A 95 4.77 -12.70 -5.30
N PRO A 96 4.53 -13.49 -6.36
CA PRO A 96 3.75 -14.73 -6.24
C PRO A 96 4.45 -15.85 -5.45
N VAL A 97 5.78 -15.83 -5.40
CA VAL A 97 6.57 -16.87 -4.71
C VAL A 97 6.79 -16.53 -3.24
N LEU A 98 6.97 -15.24 -2.93
CA LEU A 98 7.26 -14.75 -1.58
C LEU A 98 6.03 -14.19 -0.85
N GLY A 99 4.85 -14.21 -1.47
CA GLY A 99 3.64 -13.60 -0.89
C GLY A 99 3.68 -12.06 -0.87
N GLY A 100 4.39 -11.44 -1.82
CA GLY A 100 4.46 -9.99 -1.98
C GLY A 100 3.23 -9.40 -2.66
N SER A 101 2.90 -8.15 -2.36
CA SER A 101 1.80 -7.46 -3.05
C SER A 101 2.25 -6.93 -4.41
N THR A 102 1.41 -7.07 -5.44
CA THR A 102 1.58 -6.33 -6.71
C THR A 102 1.21 -4.85 -6.59
N ARG A 103 0.81 -4.39 -5.40
CA ARG A 103 0.52 -3.00 -5.06
C ARG A 103 1.80 -2.15 -5.23
N GLY A 104 1.69 -1.01 -5.89
CA GLY A 104 2.79 -0.14 -6.31
C GLY A 104 3.38 -0.45 -7.68
N ALA A 105 2.85 -1.46 -8.40
CA ALA A 105 3.31 -1.83 -9.74
C ALA A 105 3.01 -0.78 -10.81
N ASP A 106 1.91 -0.03 -10.63
CA ASP A 106 1.43 1.03 -11.50
C ASP A 106 0.93 2.18 -10.60
N ARG A 107 1.80 3.16 -10.39
CA ARG A 107 1.55 4.28 -9.49
C ARG A 107 0.42 5.18 -10.01
N GLU A 108 0.31 5.35 -11.32
CA GLU A 108 -0.68 6.22 -11.93
C GLU A 108 -2.08 5.59 -11.81
N ALA A 109 -2.21 4.30 -12.08
CA ALA A 109 -3.47 3.58 -11.90
C ALA A 109 -3.92 3.56 -10.42
N GLU A 110 -2.98 3.45 -9.48
CA GLU A 110 -3.28 3.56 -8.05
C GLU A 110 -3.71 4.97 -7.66
N TYR A 111 -3.03 6.00 -8.17
CA TYR A 111 -3.39 7.39 -7.95
C TYR A 111 -4.81 7.70 -8.44
N ALA A 112 -5.13 7.31 -9.67
CA ALA A 112 -6.46 7.49 -10.25
C ALA A 112 -7.56 6.76 -9.46
N ARG A 113 -7.28 5.53 -8.99
CA ARG A 113 -8.21 4.77 -8.15
C ARG A 113 -8.48 5.46 -6.82
N GLU A 114 -7.44 5.96 -6.14
CA GLU A 114 -7.60 6.63 -4.84
C GLU A 114 -8.32 7.98 -5.00
N LEU A 115 -8.10 8.70 -6.10
CA LEU A 115 -8.90 9.89 -6.44
C LEU A 115 -10.38 9.56 -6.64
N ALA A 116 -10.68 8.53 -7.44
CA ALA A 116 -12.07 8.09 -7.65
C ALA A 116 -12.74 7.66 -6.32
N LYS A 117 -11.97 7.05 -5.41
CA LYS A 117 -12.44 6.72 -4.06
C LYS A 117 -12.75 7.95 -3.22
N LEU A 118 -11.88 8.97 -3.25
CA LEU A 118 -12.13 10.24 -2.56
C LEU A 118 -13.40 10.92 -3.09
N GLU A 119 -13.62 10.92 -4.40
CA GLU A 119 -14.84 11.48 -5.01
C GLU A 119 -16.10 10.75 -4.54
N ALA A 120 -16.08 9.40 -4.53
CA ALA A 120 -17.20 8.60 -4.05
C ALA A 120 -17.51 8.88 -2.57
N TYR A 121 -16.47 8.98 -1.73
CA TYR A 121 -16.65 9.30 -0.31
C TYR A 121 -17.20 10.72 -0.12
N ASN A 122 -16.81 11.66 -0.97
CA ASN A 122 -17.31 13.03 -0.92
C ASN A 122 -18.79 13.11 -1.31
N GLN A 123 -19.21 12.32 -2.31
CA GLN A 123 -20.62 12.17 -2.68
C GLN A 123 -21.43 11.55 -1.53
N GLU A 124 -20.88 10.55 -0.85
CA GLU A 124 -21.53 9.94 0.31
C GLU A 124 -21.63 10.93 1.49
N LEU A 125 -20.60 11.75 1.74
CA LEU A 125 -20.68 12.83 2.73
C LEU A 125 -21.81 13.82 2.39
N ALA A 126 -21.93 14.23 1.13
CA ALA A 126 -23.00 15.11 0.68
C ALA A 126 -24.38 14.46 0.85
N ALA A 127 -24.53 13.18 0.48
CA ALA A 127 -25.77 12.42 0.63
C ALA A 127 -26.21 12.29 2.10
N LYS A 128 -25.24 12.19 3.03
CA LYS A 128 -25.48 12.18 4.48
C LYS A 128 -25.68 13.58 5.09
N GLY A 129 -25.61 14.66 4.30
CA GLY A 129 -25.75 16.04 4.78
C GLY A 129 -24.55 16.55 5.57
N CYS A 130 -23.38 15.94 5.36
CA CYS A 130 -22.14 16.28 6.04
C CYS A 130 -21.26 17.21 5.21
N LYS A 131 -20.31 17.88 5.89
CA LYS A 131 -19.37 18.79 5.22
C LYS A 131 -18.49 17.99 4.23
N THR A 132 -18.56 18.37 2.96
CA THR A 132 -17.69 17.84 1.91
C THR A 132 -16.30 18.45 1.97
N LEU A 133 -15.33 17.76 1.39
CA LEU A 133 -13.97 18.25 1.21
C LEU A 133 -13.76 18.73 -0.23
N ASP A 134 -13.03 19.82 -0.39
CA ASP A 134 -12.50 20.21 -1.70
C ASP A 134 -11.20 19.43 -1.93
N ILE A 135 -11.31 18.29 -2.62
CA ILE A 135 -10.20 17.36 -2.83
C ILE A 135 -9.03 18.06 -3.52
N THR A 136 -9.31 18.87 -4.55
CA THR A 136 -8.28 19.60 -5.31
C THR A 136 -7.55 20.60 -4.42
N ALA A 137 -8.27 21.37 -3.60
CA ALA A 137 -7.66 22.31 -2.66
C ALA A 137 -6.83 21.60 -1.59
N GLU A 138 -7.29 20.47 -1.04
CA GLU A 138 -6.55 19.70 -0.03
C GLU A 138 -5.23 19.11 -0.58
N MET A 139 -5.25 18.70 -1.86
CA MET A 139 -4.08 18.20 -2.57
C MET A 139 -3.06 19.31 -2.85
N ALA A 140 -3.52 20.52 -3.15
CA ALA A 140 -2.65 21.68 -3.42
C ALA A 140 -1.95 22.24 -2.17
N LYS A 141 -2.46 21.95 -0.96
CA LYS A 141 -1.81 22.39 0.28
C LYS A 141 -0.42 21.77 0.41
N PRO A 142 0.60 22.51 0.87
CA PRO A 142 1.90 21.92 1.16
C PRO A 142 1.77 20.80 2.19
N VAL A 143 2.61 19.78 2.09
CA VAL A 143 2.78 18.81 3.17
C VAL A 143 3.51 19.54 4.29
N GLU A 144 2.88 19.75 5.44
CA GLU A 144 3.60 20.32 6.58
C GLU A 144 4.73 19.36 6.94
N SER A 145 5.97 19.82 6.76
CA SER A 145 7.17 19.10 7.13
C SER A 145 7.33 19.13 8.65
N GLY A 146 6.44 18.43 9.36
CA GLY A 146 6.63 18.13 10.78
C GLY A 146 7.94 17.36 10.93
N LYS A 147 8.79 17.78 11.88
CA LYS A 147 10.07 17.12 12.20
C LYS A 147 9.86 15.61 12.24
N ARG A 148 10.54 14.89 11.34
CA ARG A 148 10.66 13.43 11.43
C ARG A 148 11.46 13.14 12.69
N TYR A 149 10.81 12.60 13.71
CA TYR A 149 11.44 12.21 14.98
C TYR A 149 12.36 11.01 14.76
#